data_AF-A0A2W7N1G3-F1
#
_entry.id   AF-A0A2W7N1G3-F1
#
_cell.length_a   1.000
_cell.length_b   1.000
_cell.length_c   1.000
_cell.angle_alpha   90.00
_cell.angle_beta   90.00
_cell.angle_gamma   90.00
#
_symmetry.space_group_name_H-M   'P 1'
#
loop_
_entity.id
_entity.type
_entity.pdbx_description
1 polymer ?
#
loop_
_entity_poly.entity_id
_entity_poly.type
_entity_poly.pdbx_seq_one_letter_code
_entity_poly.pdbx_strand_id
1 'polypeptide(L)'
;MPDFTIHTHPVLAVPCPDCRAATGAWCKRPSGHRAADLHRARKEAADRVFISQHGPDATIRFDEDLDRWQIEAADICAPAAP
;
A
#
# COMPACT_ATOMS: atom_id res chain seq x y z
N MET A 1 -4.27 -4.30 -11.35
CA MET A 1 -3.12 -4.20 -10.43
C MET A 1 -3.48 -3.12 -9.40
N PRO A 2 -3.40 -3.39 -8.08
CA PRO A 2 -3.61 -2.38 -7.05
C PRO A 2 -2.76 -1.13 -7.28
N ASP A 3 -3.36 0.04 -7.15
CA ASP A 3 -2.66 1.32 -7.19
C ASP A 3 -2.50 1.83 -5.76
N PHE A 4 -1.25 1.89 -5.28
CA PHE A 4 -0.92 2.33 -3.93
C PHE A 4 -0.96 3.85 -3.75
N THR A 5 -1.17 4.60 -4.84
CA THR A 5 -1.05 6.07 -4.84
C THR A 5 -2.38 6.82 -4.87
N ILE A 6 -3.49 6.14 -5.17
CA ILE A 6 -4.83 6.76 -5.36
C ILE A 6 -5.64 6.94 -4.08
N HIS A 7 -5.21 6.32 -2.97
CA HIS A 7 -5.95 6.33 -1.71
C HIS A 7 -5.23 7.16 -0.65
N THR A 8 -5.98 7.59 0.36
CA THR A 8 -5.44 8.38 1.50
C THR A 8 -4.31 7.66 2.25
N HIS A 9 -4.25 6.33 2.18
CA HIS A 9 -3.16 5.55 2.76
C HIS A 9 -2.84 4.34 1.86
N PRO A 10 -1.57 4.00 1.57
CA PRO A 10 -1.22 2.97 0.58
C PRO A 10 -1.77 1.58 0.90
N VAL A 11 -1.78 1.21 2.18
CA VAL A 11 -2.37 -0.05 2.67
C VAL A 11 -3.85 -0.22 2.28
N LEU A 12 -4.56 0.86 1.92
CA LEU A 12 -5.92 0.78 1.42
C LEU A 12 -6.04 0.24 -0.01
N ALA A 13 -4.95 0.10 -0.75
CA ALA A 13 -4.94 -0.43 -2.12
C ALA A 13 -5.33 -1.92 -2.21
N VAL A 14 -5.28 -2.63 -1.08
CA VAL A 14 -5.70 -4.04 -0.96
C VAL A 14 -6.91 -4.18 -0.03
N PRO A 15 -7.79 -5.18 -0.24
CA PRO A 15 -8.86 -5.49 0.70
C PRO A 15 -8.30 -6.03 2.03
N CYS A 16 -9.03 -5.82 3.13
CA CYS A 16 -8.63 -6.38 4.42
C CYS A 16 -9.04 -7.87 4.51
N PRO A 17 -8.11 -8.81 4.75
CA PRO A 17 -8.46 -10.22 4.89
C PRO A 17 -9.33 -10.51 6.13
N ASP A 18 -9.13 -9.76 7.23
CA ASP A 18 -9.83 -10.02 8.49
C ASP A 18 -11.28 -9.52 8.49
N CYS A 19 -11.51 -8.26 8.09
CA CYS A 19 -12.84 -7.63 8.16
C CYS A 19 -13.54 -7.48 6.81
N ARG A 20 -12.89 -7.92 5.73
CA ARG A 20 -13.38 -7.84 4.33
C ARG A 20 -13.74 -6.42 3.87
N ALA A 21 -13.17 -5.40 4.52
CA ALA A 21 -13.28 -4.02 4.04
C ALA A 21 -12.65 -3.91 2.64
N ALA A 22 -13.35 -3.21 1.74
CA ALA A 22 -12.93 -3.00 0.37
C ALA A 22 -11.69 -2.11 0.27
N THR A 23 -11.12 -2.03 -0.94
CA THR A 23 -10.08 -1.05 -1.26
C THR A 23 -10.59 0.38 -1.02
N GLY A 24 -9.70 1.28 -0.59
CA GLY A 24 -10.04 2.66 -0.21
C GLY A 24 -10.84 2.81 1.11
N ALA A 25 -11.52 1.76 1.58
CA ALA A 25 -12.30 1.80 2.82
C ALA A 25 -11.41 1.47 4.03
N TRP A 26 -11.51 2.26 5.10
CA TRP A 26 -10.85 1.95 6.36
C TRP A 26 -11.34 0.64 6.98
N CYS A 27 -10.46 -0.04 7.72
CA CYS A 27 -10.86 -1.22 8.48
C CYS A 27 -11.98 -0.86 9.47
N LYS A 28 -12.89 -1.82 9.67
CA LYS A 28 -14.01 -1.70 10.61
C LYS A 28 -13.83 -2.66 11.77
N ARG A 29 -14.20 -2.20 12.96
CA ARG A 29 -14.31 -3.04 14.16
C ARG A 29 -15.49 -4.01 14.00
N PRO A 30 -15.57 -5.09 14.80
CA PRO A 30 -16.73 -5.98 14.80
C PRO A 30 -18.07 -5.26 15.02
N SER A 31 -18.06 -4.12 15.72
CA SER A 31 -19.22 -3.24 15.92
C SER A 31 -19.63 -2.45 14.67
N GLY A 32 -18.93 -2.58 13.55
CA GLY A 32 -19.18 -1.85 12.30
C GLY A 32 -18.59 -0.44 12.25
N HIS A 33 -18.16 0.13 13.39
CA HIS A 33 -17.49 1.43 13.43
C HIS A 33 -16.08 1.37 12.81
N ARG A 34 -15.61 2.51 12.30
CA ARG A 34 -14.23 2.67 11.80
C ARG A 34 -13.23 2.31 12.90
N ALA A 35 -12.27 1.45 12.57
CA ALA A 35 -11.14 1.16 13.44
C ALA A 35 -10.22 2.39 13.53
N ALA A 36 -9.55 2.55 14.67
CA ALA A 36 -8.61 3.66 14.84
C ALA A 36 -7.35 3.49 13.97
N ASP A 37 -7.04 2.25 13.59
CA ASP A 37 -5.91 1.88 12.74
C ASP A 37 -6.33 0.74 11.78
N LEU A 38 -5.53 0.50 10.75
CA LEU A 38 -5.67 -0.61 9.81
C LEU A 38 -5.20 -1.91 10.47
N HIS A 39 -5.94 -3.00 10.23
CA HIS A 39 -5.56 -4.31 10.76
C HIS A 39 -4.19 -4.75 10.22
N ARG A 40 -3.39 -5.37 11.10
CA ARG A 40 -2.04 -5.88 10.78
C ARG A 40 -2.05 -6.77 9.53
N ALA A 41 -3.01 -7.68 9.42
CA ALA A 41 -3.08 -8.57 8.26
C ALA A 41 -3.30 -7.84 6.93
N ARG A 42 -3.94 -6.65 6.95
CA ARG A 42 -4.04 -5.79 5.76
C ARG A 42 -2.71 -5.14 5.43
N LYS A 43 -1.95 -4.68 6.43
CA LYS A 43 -0.60 -4.11 6.26
C LYS A 43 0.32 -5.15 5.62
N GLU A 44 0.37 -6.36 6.18
CA GLU A 44 1.16 -7.47 5.63
C GLU A 44 0.73 -7.88 4.21
N ALA A 45 -0.57 -7.86 3.91
CA ALA A 45 -1.05 -8.13 2.56
C ALA A 45 -0.66 -7.02 1.57
N ALA A 46 -0.71 -5.76 2.00
CA ALA A 46 -0.27 -4.62 1.21
C ALA A 46 1.23 -4.71 0.91
N ASP A 47 2.05 -5.01 1.92
CA ASP A 47 3.50 -5.17 1.77
C ASP A 47 3.85 -6.26 0.77
N ARG A 48 3.24 -7.45 0.89
CA ARG A 48 3.48 -8.57 -0.07
C ARG A 48 3.14 -8.17 -1.50
N VAL A 49 2.01 -7.49 -1.70
CA VAL A 49 1.55 -7.07 -3.02
C VAL A 49 2.43 -5.95 -3.57
N PHE A 50 2.86 -5.01 -2.72
CA PHE A 50 3.77 -3.93 -3.10
C PHE A 50 5.13 -4.47 -3.54
N ILE A 51 5.75 -5.34 -2.73
CA ILE A 51 7.03 -5.98 -3.03
C ILE A 51 6.94 -6.79 -4.33
N SER A 52 5.84 -7.52 -4.53
CA SER A 52 5.64 -8.30 -5.77
C SER A 52 5.52 -7.42 -7.03
N GLN A 53 5.08 -6.17 -6.90
CA GLN A 53 4.88 -5.27 -8.04
C GLN A 53 6.06 -4.35 -8.31
N HIS A 54 6.70 -3.87 -7.24
CA HIS A 54 7.71 -2.81 -7.31
C HIS A 54 9.11 -3.27 -6.91
N GLY A 55 9.22 -4.47 -6.32
CA GLY A 55 10.45 -4.99 -5.75
C GLY A 55 10.61 -4.68 -4.25
N PRO A 56 11.47 -5.43 -3.55
CA PRO A 56 11.67 -5.27 -2.10
C PRO A 56 12.33 -3.95 -1.70
N ASP A 57 13.08 -3.34 -2.63
CA ASP A 57 13.84 -2.11 -2.38
C ASP A 57 13.06 -0.85 -2.77
N ALA A 58 11.90 -0.99 -3.42
CA ALA A 58 11.07 0.14 -3.75
C ALA A 58 10.53 0.82 -2.49
N THR A 59 10.40 2.14 -2.55
CA THR A 59 9.85 2.93 -1.45
C THR A 59 8.57 3.63 -1.87
N ILE A 60 7.70 3.86 -0.90
CA ILE A 60 6.50 4.68 -1.09
C ILE A 60 6.51 5.77 -0.03
N ARG A 61 6.43 7.02 -0.47
CA ARG A 61 6.46 8.21 0.39
C ARG A 61 5.32 9.15 0.05
N PHE A 62 4.89 9.92 1.04
CA PHE A 62 3.93 11.00 0.81
C PHE A 62 4.69 12.23 0.32
N ASP A 63 4.26 12.77 -0.81
CA ASP A 63 4.73 14.02 -1.36
C ASP A 63 3.77 15.13 -0.89
N GLU A 64 4.26 16.01 -0.01
CA GLU A 64 3.47 17.08 0.60
C GLU A 64 3.10 18.18 -0.41
N ASP A 65 3.95 18.41 -1.42
CA ASP A 65 3.71 19.44 -2.43
C ASP A 65 2.61 19.01 -3.42
N LEU A 66 2.54 17.71 -3.71
CA LEU A 66 1.56 17.12 -4.61
C LEU A 66 0.33 16.53 -3.89
N ASP A 67 0.27 16.62 -2.56
CA ASP A 67 -0.77 16.03 -1.70
C ASP A 67 -1.09 14.57 -2.08
N ARG A 68 -0.06 13.78 -2.36
CA ARG A 68 -0.23 12.41 -2.87
C ARG A 68 0.92 11.50 -2.53
N TRP A 69 0.66 10.20 -2.60
CA TRP A 69 1.70 9.19 -2.51
C TRP A 69 2.46 9.09 -3.83
N GLN A 70 3.78 8.86 -3.71
CA GLN A 70 4.69 8.61 -4.81
C GLN A 70 5.47 7.33 -4.53
N ILE A 71 5.69 6.54 -5.58
CA ILE A 71 6.49 5.32 -5.52
C ILE A 71 7.82 5.64 -6.20
N GLU A 72 8.90 5.46 -5.46
CA GLU A 72 10.25 5.50 -6.00
C GLU A 72 10.68 4.05 -6.18
N ALA A 73 10.84 3.63 -7.44
CA ALA A 73 11.44 2.35 -7.71
C ALA A 73 12.87 2.37 -7.18
N ALA A 74 13.30 1.30 -6.51
CA ALA A 74 14.72 1.08 -6.42
C ALA A 74 15.24 0.94 -7.84
N ASP A 75 16.22 1.75 -8.20
CA ASP A 75 16.97 1.59 -9.44
C ASP A 75 17.33 0.10 -9.57
N ILE A 76 16.59 -0.60 -10.43
CA ILE A 76 16.97 -1.92 -10.89
C ILE A 76 18.28 -1.67 -11.63
N CYS A 77 19.38 -2.03 -10.96
CA CYS A 77 20.75 -1.95 -11.44
C CYS A 77 20.80 -1.97 -12.98
N ALA A 78 21.19 -0.84 -13.58
CA ALA A 78 21.41 -0.73 -15.02
C ALA A 78 22.22 -1.96 -15.48
N PRO A 79 21.88 -2.61 -16.62
CA PRO A 79 22.61 -3.78 -17.05
C PRO A 79 24.09 -3.40 -17.17
N ALA A 80 24.96 -4.15 -16.48
CA ALA A 80 26.40 -4.08 -16.71
C ALA A 80 26.63 -4.30 -18.21
N ALA A 81 26.99 -3.23 -18.91
CA ALA A 81 27.32 -3.29 -20.33
C ALA A 81 28.55 -4.19 -20.53
N PRO A 82 28.62 -4.95 -21.65
CA PRO A 82 29.68 -5.93 -21.89
C PRO A 82 31.07 -5.30 -22.01
#